data_AF-A0AAD7F0P9-F1
#
_entry.id   AF-A0AAD7F0P9-F1
#
_cell.length_a   1.000
_cell.length_b   1.000
_cell.length_c   1.000
_cell.angle_alpha   90.00
_cell.angle_beta   90.00
_cell.angle_gamma   90.00
#
_symmetry.space_group_name_H-M   'P 1'
#
loop_
_entity.id
_entity.type
_entity.pdbx_description
1 polymer ?
#
loop_
_entity_poly.entity_id
_entity_poly.type
_entity_poly.pdbx_seq_one_letter_code
_entity_poly.pdbx_strand_id
1 'polypeptide(L)'
;MQVWRRLGVLDLADLPPSYNANPMRYIALAAGGDVTLRTARPSVEDSRAAGAADLGSLLPVPQDTLIGITASGRTPYVLGALQSARAHGLLTVGLVHTRASTVVREGQCDYVLECPVGPEVISGSTRLKSGTATKMILNMISTALQIKLGNTYGNRMIDVHPSNVKFASRARGIIRDLAGQVAGSRAEAYSGGLTHDELDGVIARCGGSVKLAVVVVASGWGVPLCVDALERRGGSLREVLEDVRYETVVRVFV
;
A
#
# COMPACT_ATOMS: atom_id res chain seq x y z
N MET A 1 2.67 -12.95 24.76
CA MET A 1 3.36 -12.25 23.65
C MET A 1 2.31 -11.72 22.67
N GLN A 2 2.18 -10.40 22.53
CA GLN A 2 1.16 -9.76 21.70
C GLN A 2 1.74 -9.44 20.31
N VAL A 3 1.44 -10.25 19.31
CA VAL A 3 2.03 -10.15 17.95
C VAL A 3 1.37 -9.05 17.12
N TRP A 4 0.14 -8.65 17.45
CA TRP A 4 -0.64 -7.70 16.66
C TRP A 4 0.02 -6.31 16.53
N ARG A 5 0.82 -5.88 17.52
CA ARG A 5 1.58 -4.62 17.48
C ARG A 5 2.54 -4.51 16.29
N ARG A 6 3.00 -5.67 15.77
CA ARG A 6 3.98 -5.76 14.68
C ARG A 6 3.32 -5.86 13.31
N LEU A 7 2.01 -6.09 13.26
CA LEU A 7 1.32 -6.37 12.00
C LEU A 7 1.17 -5.13 11.13
N GLY A 8 1.06 -3.94 11.73
CA GLY A 8 1.15 -2.68 11.01
C GLY A 8 2.50 -2.56 10.30
N VAL A 9 3.60 -2.66 11.05
CA VAL A 9 4.96 -2.61 10.48
C VAL A 9 5.17 -3.69 9.39
N LEU A 10 4.70 -4.91 9.64
CA LEU A 10 4.82 -6.01 8.68
C LEU A 10 4.05 -5.73 7.38
N ASP A 11 2.85 -5.17 7.45
CA ASP A 11 2.08 -4.80 6.25
C ASP A 11 2.78 -3.72 5.44
N LEU A 12 3.27 -2.68 6.11
CA LEU A 12 3.90 -1.54 5.44
C LEU A 12 5.27 -1.88 4.84
N ALA A 13 6.02 -2.79 5.46
CA ALA A 13 7.32 -3.25 4.95
C ALA A 13 7.22 -3.91 3.56
N ASP A 14 6.06 -4.48 3.22
CA ASP A 14 5.83 -5.14 1.93
C ASP A 14 5.38 -4.15 0.83
N LEU A 15 5.01 -2.91 1.15
CA LEU A 15 4.49 -1.96 0.16
C LEU A 15 5.54 -1.40 -0.79
N PRO A 16 6.73 -0.94 -0.34
CA PRO A 16 7.76 -0.43 -1.25
C PRO A 16 8.21 -1.45 -2.31
N PRO A 17 8.53 -2.72 -1.99
CA PRO A 17 8.93 -3.68 -3.02
C PRO A 17 7.76 -4.13 -3.92
N SER A 18 6.51 -4.09 -3.43
CA SER A 18 5.33 -4.55 -4.18
C SER A 18 4.76 -3.48 -5.12
N TYR A 19 4.75 -2.22 -4.70
CA TYR A 19 4.04 -1.12 -5.35
C TYR A 19 4.88 0.15 -5.52
N ASN A 20 6.20 0.08 -5.30
CA ASN A 20 7.11 1.23 -5.33
C ASN A 20 6.59 2.39 -4.45
N ALA A 21 5.87 2.02 -3.39
CA ALA A 21 5.19 2.95 -2.52
C ALA A 21 6.21 3.76 -1.72
N ASN A 22 6.05 5.09 -1.69
CA ASN A 22 6.88 5.96 -0.86
C ASN A 22 6.72 5.57 0.63
N PRO A 23 7.80 5.14 1.32
CA PRO A 23 7.74 4.75 2.72
C PRO A 23 7.23 5.86 3.63
N MET A 24 7.43 7.13 3.26
CA MET A 24 6.96 8.28 4.04
C MET A 24 5.44 8.49 3.98
N ARG A 25 4.73 7.83 3.06
CA ARG A 25 3.25 7.86 3.02
C ARG A 25 2.60 6.86 3.97
N TYR A 26 3.37 5.90 4.48
CA TYR A 26 2.85 4.80 5.27
C TYR A 26 3.74 4.60 6.51
N ILE A 27 3.25 5.08 7.64
CA ILE A 27 4.00 5.05 8.90
C ILE A 27 3.28 4.15 9.90
N ALA A 28 4.03 3.25 10.54
CA ALA A 28 3.51 2.41 11.61
C ALA A 28 4.13 2.82 12.94
N LEU A 29 3.27 3.15 13.90
CA LEU A 29 3.65 3.41 15.28
C LEU A 29 3.45 2.14 16.12
N ALA A 30 4.44 1.82 16.94
CA ALA A 30 4.36 0.74 17.91
C ALA A 30 4.67 1.30 19.30
N ALA A 31 3.82 0.96 20.29
CA ALA A 31 4.04 1.38 21.67
C ALA A 31 5.42 0.97 22.17
N GLY A 32 6.28 1.95 22.46
CA GLY A 32 7.67 1.74 22.89
C GLY A 32 8.70 1.70 21.77
N GLY A 33 8.31 2.00 20.53
CA GLY A 33 9.19 2.13 19.37
C GLY A 33 9.76 0.81 18.83
N ASP A 34 10.75 0.93 17.94
CA ASP A 34 11.30 -0.18 17.14
C ASP A 34 11.87 -1.33 17.97
N VAL A 35 12.37 -1.07 19.18
CA VAL A 35 12.87 -2.13 20.08
C VAL A 35 11.78 -3.19 20.35
N THR A 36 10.51 -2.80 20.28
CA THR A 36 9.37 -3.69 20.53
C THR A 36 9.05 -4.66 19.40
N LEU A 37 9.62 -4.42 18.22
CA LEU A 37 9.55 -5.34 17.08
C LEU A 37 10.24 -6.66 17.35
N ARG A 38 11.29 -6.66 18.18
CA ARG A 38 12.00 -7.87 18.59
C ARG A 38 11.64 -8.26 20.02
N THR A 39 11.56 -7.29 20.94
CA THR A 39 11.43 -7.55 22.37
C THR A 39 10.22 -6.85 22.99
N ALA A 40 9.24 -7.61 23.48
CA ALA A 40 8.02 -7.02 24.03
C ALA A 40 8.29 -6.14 25.26
N ARG A 41 7.66 -4.96 25.31
CA ARG A 41 7.61 -4.08 26.49
C ARG A 41 6.14 -3.79 26.83
N PRO A 42 5.50 -4.60 27.70
CA PRO A 42 4.07 -4.48 27.97
C PRO A 42 3.69 -3.15 28.64
N SER A 43 4.52 -2.63 29.54
CA SER A 43 4.22 -1.43 30.36
C SER A 43 3.99 -0.16 29.55
N VAL A 44 4.46 -0.09 28.30
CA VAL A 44 4.28 1.11 27.47
C VAL A 44 2.85 1.20 26.90
N GLU A 45 2.12 0.08 26.83
CA GLU A 45 0.73 0.09 26.32
C GLU A 45 -0.25 0.80 27.24
N ASP A 46 0.08 0.91 28.52
CA ASP A 46 -0.81 1.45 29.53
C ASP A 46 -0.77 2.99 29.59
N SER A 47 -0.09 3.64 28.64
CA SER A 47 0.04 5.10 28.56
C SER A 47 -0.68 5.71 27.36
N ARG A 48 -1.80 6.41 27.61
CA ARG A 48 -2.47 7.27 26.60
C ARG A 48 -1.56 8.39 26.11
N ALA A 49 -0.84 9.02 27.05
CA ALA A 49 0.05 10.13 26.75
C ALA A 49 1.17 9.72 25.78
N ALA A 50 1.70 8.51 25.93
CA ALA A 50 2.70 7.99 24.99
C ALA A 50 2.14 7.84 23.57
N GLY A 51 0.92 7.32 23.41
CA GLY A 51 0.29 7.22 22.08
C GLY A 51 0.01 8.57 21.43
N ALA A 52 -0.43 9.54 22.23
CA ALA A 52 -0.65 10.90 21.75
C ALA A 52 0.68 11.60 21.36
N ALA A 53 1.74 11.42 22.16
CA ALA A 53 3.05 11.99 21.92
C ALA A 53 3.73 11.38 20.68
N ASP A 54 3.67 10.06 20.51
CA ASP A 54 4.23 9.37 19.35
C ASP A 54 3.55 9.85 18.06
N LEU A 55 2.21 9.98 18.06
CA LEU A 55 1.49 10.57 16.93
C LEU A 55 1.91 12.03 16.68
N GLY A 56 1.94 12.86 17.72
CA GLY A 56 2.31 14.27 17.60
C GLY A 56 3.72 14.49 17.07
N SER A 57 4.64 13.58 17.34
CA SER A 57 6.03 13.63 16.83
C SER A 57 6.13 13.50 15.30
N LEU A 58 5.09 12.94 14.67
CA LEU A 58 4.99 12.83 13.21
C LEU A 58 4.47 14.12 12.55
N LEU A 59 4.06 15.12 13.32
CA LEU A 59 3.45 16.37 12.83
C LEU A 59 2.29 16.10 11.86
N PRO A 60 1.27 15.33 12.28
CA PRO A 60 0.22 14.89 11.37
C PRO A 60 -0.65 16.05 10.91
N VAL A 61 -1.16 15.95 9.69
CA VAL A 61 -2.07 16.93 9.07
C VAL A 61 -3.47 16.35 8.90
N PRO A 62 -4.53 17.18 8.73
CA PRO A 62 -5.91 16.68 8.59
C PRO A 62 -6.15 15.72 7.41
N GLN A 63 -5.27 15.71 6.41
CA GLN A 63 -5.33 14.78 5.28
C GLN A 63 -4.82 13.37 5.63
N ASP A 64 -4.15 13.21 6.77
CA ASP A 64 -3.67 11.92 7.23
C ASP A 64 -4.82 11.08 7.80
N THR A 65 -4.57 9.76 7.87
CA THR A 65 -5.51 8.80 8.46
C THR A 65 -4.79 7.98 9.52
N LEU A 66 -5.39 7.87 10.71
CA LEU A 66 -4.91 6.99 11.76
C LEU A 66 -5.77 5.72 11.84
N ILE A 67 -5.12 4.55 11.75
CA ILE A 67 -5.74 3.25 12.03
C ILE A 67 -5.24 2.74 13.39
N GLY A 68 -6.06 2.87 14.43
CA GLY A 68 -5.79 2.35 15.77
C GLY A 68 -6.11 0.86 15.88
N ILE A 69 -5.08 0.02 16.04
CA ILE A 69 -5.21 -1.44 16.10
C ILE A 69 -5.17 -1.90 17.56
N THR A 70 -6.25 -2.53 18.06
CA THR A 70 -6.24 -3.16 19.39
C THR A 70 -7.20 -4.34 19.45
N ALA A 71 -6.67 -5.55 19.64
CA ALA A 71 -7.50 -6.75 19.74
C ALA A 71 -8.53 -6.65 20.88
N SER A 72 -8.12 -6.10 22.02
CA SER A 72 -8.97 -5.93 23.20
C SER A 72 -9.94 -4.76 23.11
N GLY A 73 -9.72 -3.83 22.18
CA GLY A 73 -10.54 -2.63 22.07
C GLY A 73 -10.39 -1.64 23.23
N ARG A 74 -9.40 -1.83 24.11
CA ARG A 74 -9.21 -1.01 25.33
C ARG A 74 -7.77 -0.62 25.65
N THR A 75 -6.82 -0.86 24.74
CA THR A 75 -5.39 -0.56 24.96
C THR A 75 -5.17 0.95 25.12
N PRO A 76 -4.73 1.46 26.28
CA PRO A 76 -4.62 2.90 26.54
C PRO A 76 -3.78 3.67 25.52
N TYR A 77 -2.62 3.14 25.11
CA TYR A 77 -1.78 3.75 24.07
C TYR A 77 -2.55 4.04 22.77
N VAL A 78 -3.33 3.06 22.30
CA VAL A 78 -4.13 3.18 21.07
C VAL A 78 -5.26 4.19 21.25
N LEU A 79 -5.93 4.19 22.41
CA LEU A 79 -7.00 5.14 22.71
C LEU A 79 -6.47 6.58 22.78
N GLY A 80 -5.28 6.79 23.35
CA GLY A 80 -4.62 8.10 23.38
C GLY A 80 -4.23 8.60 21.99
N ALA A 81 -3.71 7.72 21.13
CA ALA A 81 -3.41 8.05 19.73
C ALA A 81 -4.68 8.42 18.95
N LEU A 82 -5.77 7.65 19.09
CA LEU A 82 -7.06 7.92 18.43
C LEU A 82 -7.66 9.28 18.87
N GLN A 83 -7.64 9.56 20.17
CA GLN A 83 -8.09 10.84 20.70
C GLN A 83 -7.25 12.00 20.14
N SER A 84 -5.92 11.86 20.11
CA SER A 84 -5.02 12.86 19.55
C SER A 84 -5.26 13.06 18.04
N ALA A 85 -5.42 12.00 17.26
CA ALA A 85 -5.72 12.07 15.83
C ALA A 85 -7.02 12.82 15.56
N ARG A 86 -8.08 12.52 16.31
CA ARG A 86 -9.36 13.22 16.18
C ARG A 86 -9.22 14.71 16.50
N ALA A 87 -8.46 15.06 17.54
CA ALA A 87 -8.20 16.46 17.89
C ALA A 87 -7.41 17.22 16.80
N HIS A 88 -6.56 16.52 16.04
CA HIS A 88 -5.85 17.06 14.88
C HIS A 88 -6.68 17.04 13.57
N GLY A 89 -7.91 16.52 13.61
CA GLY A 89 -8.81 16.48 12.44
C GLY A 89 -8.52 15.37 11.44
N LEU A 90 -7.76 14.34 11.83
CA LEU A 90 -7.48 13.19 10.96
C LEU A 90 -8.72 12.32 10.81
N LEU A 91 -8.79 11.59 9.70
CA LEU A 91 -9.68 10.44 9.61
C LEU A 91 -9.22 9.37 10.60
N THR A 92 -10.14 8.87 11.42
CA THR A 92 -9.84 7.91 12.50
C THR A 92 -10.56 6.58 12.33
N VAL A 93 -9.81 5.49 12.34
CA VAL A 93 -10.33 4.13 12.20
C VAL A 93 -9.89 3.27 13.39
N GLY A 94 -10.82 2.64 14.09
CA GLY A 94 -10.53 1.68 15.15
C GLY A 94 -10.68 0.23 14.66
N LEU A 95 -9.64 -0.60 14.75
CA LEU A 95 -9.70 -2.03 14.44
C LEU A 95 -9.68 -2.87 15.74
N VAL A 96 -10.77 -3.60 15.99
CA VAL A 96 -10.98 -4.36 17.23
C VAL A 96 -11.50 -5.77 16.98
N HIS A 97 -11.21 -6.69 17.92
CA HIS A 97 -11.65 -8.09 17.85
C HIS A 97 -12.65 -8.48 18.95
N THR A 98 -13.31 -7.48 19.54
CA THR A 98 -14.38 -7.62 20.53
C THR A 98 -15.52 -6.65 20.20
N ARG A 99 -16.74 -7.01 20.59
CA ARG A 99 -17.91 -6.12 20.53
C ARG A 99 -17.90 -5.13 21.69
N ALA A 100 -18.58 -3.99 21.50
CA ALA A 100 -18.82 -2.98 22.54
C ALA A 100 -17.53 -2.53 23.24
N SER A 101 -16.46 -2.40 22.44
CA SER A 101 -15.13 -2.02 22.91
C SER A 101 -15.09 -0.60 23.50
N THR A 102 -14.04 -0.28 24.26
CA THR A 102 -13.79 1.10 24.69
C THR A 102 -13.58 2.03 23.49
N VAL A 103 -12.96 1.56 22.40
CA VAL A 103 -12.85 2.28 21.13
C VAL A 103 -14.23 2.77 20.64
N VAL A 104 -15.24 1.90 20.66
CA VAL A 104 -16.61 2.27 20.27
C VAL A 104 -17.21 3.25 21.29
N ARG A 105 -17.10 2.96 22.58
CA ARG A 105 -17.73 3.76 23.64
C ARG A 105 -17.19 5.18 23.75
N GLU A 106 -15.89 5.38 23.52
CA GLU A 106 -15.27 6.71 23.60
C GLU A 106 -15.56 7.58 22.37
N GLY A 107 -16.06 6.99 21.27
CA GLY A 107 -16.48 7.74 20.09
C GLY A 107 -15.35 8.55 19.43
N GLN A 108 -14.09 8.10 19.60
CA GLN A 108 -12.92 8.80 19.04
C GLN A 108 -12.58 8.38 17.60
N CYS A 109 -13.40 7.50 17.00
CA CYS A 109 -13.21 7.01 15.64
C CYS A 109 -14.38 7.42 14.74
N ASP A 110 -14.10 7.77 13.49
CA ASP A 110 -15.10 7.96 12.44
C ASP A 110 -15.63 6.61 11.93
N TYR A 111 -14.74 5.61 11.86
CA TYR A 111 -15.09 4.23 11.51
C TYR A 111 -14.54 3.25 12.54
N VAL A 112 -15.31 2.21 12.86
CA VAL A 112 -14.85 1.09 13.68
C VAL A 112 -15.04 -0.22 12.94
N LEU A 113 -13.94 -0.95 12.75
CA LEU A 113 -13.92 -2.30 12.21
C LEU A 113 -13.99 -3.30 13.37
N GLU A 114 -15.20 -3.69 13.74
CA GLU A 114 -15.43 -4.75 14.73
C GLU A 114 -15.38 -6.13 14.06
N CYS A 115 -14.31 -6.90 14.31
CA CYS A 115 -14.11 -8.25 13.77
C CYS A 115 -14.00 -9.29 14.90
N PRO A 116 -15.11 -9.63 15.59
CA PRO A 116 -15.07 -10.62 16.67
C PRO A 116 -14.75 -12.02 16.12
N VAL A 117 -13.59 -12.55 16.50
CA VAL A 117 -13.10 -13.87 16.08
C VAL A 117 -13.49 -15.01 17.05
N GLY A 118 -14.24 -14.68 18.11
CA GLY A 118 -14.57 -15.58 19.21
C GLY A 118 -13.38 -15.90 20.14
N PRO A 119 -13.60 -16.72 21.19
CA PRO A 119 -12.56 -17.06 22.17
C PRO A 119 -11.33 -17.71 21.52
N GLU A 120 -10.13 -17.29 21.92
CA GLU A 120 -8.89 -17.91 21.45
C GLU A 120 -8.73 -19.33 22.00
N VAL A 121 -8.06 -20.22 21.25
CA VAL A 121 -7.79 -21.61 21.71
C VAL A 121 -6.97 -21.64 23.00
N ILE A 122 -6.09 -20.66 23.17
CA ILE A 122 -5.44 -20.35 24.45
C ILE A 122 -6.06 -19.03 24.94
N SER A 123 -6.80 -19.09 26.04
CA SER A 123 -7.48 -17.93 26.62
C SER A 123 -6.55 -16.72 26.74
N GLY A 124 -6.94 -15.60 26.12
CA GLY A 124 -6.18 -14.35 26.13
C GLY A 124 -5.02 -14.27 25.13
N SER A 125 -4.67 -15.35 24.43
CA SER A 125 -3.60 -15.35 23.42
C SER A 125 -4.06 -14.75 22.08
N THR A 126 -4.36 -13.45 22.08
CA THR A 126 -4.83 -12.70 20.89
C THR A 126 -3.82 -12.59 19.74
N ARG A 127 -2.60 -13.12 19.90
CA ARG A 127 -1.67 -13.30 18.78
C ARG A 127 -2.12 -14.35 17.75
N LEU A 128 -3.16 -15.13 18.06
CA LEU A 128 -3.68 -16.21 17.23
C LEU A 128 -4.76 -15.67 16.28
N LYS A 129 -6.05 -16.00 16.48
CA LYS A 129 -7.11 -15.64 15.53
C LYS A 129 -7.21 -14.13 15.34
N SER A 130 -7.11 -13.37 16.42
CA SER A 130 -7.18 -11.90 16.35
C SER A 130 -6.01 -11.33 15.54
N GLY A 131 -4.79 -11.84 15.75
CA GLY A 131 -3.63 -11.48 14.94
C GLY A 131 -3.79 -11.83 13.45
N THR A 132 -4.27 -13.04 13.15
CA THR A 132 -4.53 -13.46 11.76
C THR A 132 -5.57 -12.57 11.09
N ALA A 133 -6.68 -12.27 11.78
CA ALA A 133 -7.71 -11.37 11.27
C ALA A 133 -7.17 -9.96 11.03
N THR A 134 -6.38 -9.41 11.97
CA THR A 134 -5.70 -8.12 11.79
C THR A 134 -4.84 -8.13 10.51
N LYS A 135 -4.02 -9.16 10.28
CA LYS A 135 -3.16 -9.22 9.08
C LYS A 135 -3.98 -9.22 7.80
N MET A 136 -5.05 -10.02 7.73
CA MET A 136 -5.93 -10.05 6.56
C MET A 136 -6.57 -8.69 6.29
N ILE A 137 -7.08 -8.02 7.34
CA ILE A 137 -7.72 -6.71 7.22
C ILE A 137 -6.71 -5.65 6.73
N LEU A 138 -5.51 -5.61 7.31
CA LEU A 138 -4.47 -4.67 6.87
C LEU A 138 -4.09 -4.92 5.40
N ASN A 139 -3.88 -6.18 5.01
CA ASN A 139 -3.62 -6.54 3.62
C ASN A 139 -4.76 -6.11 2.69
N MET A 140 -6.03 -6.24 3.10
CA MET A 140 -7.17 -5.78 2.32
C MET A 140 -7.15 -4.26 2.13
N ILE A 141 -6.94 -3.50 3.22
CA ILE A 141 -6.90 -2.03 3.18
C ILE A 141 -5.76 -1.55 2.29
N SER A 142 -4.54 -2.02 2.56
CA SER A 142 -3.37 -1.56 1.82
C SER A 142 -3.42 -1.98 0.36
N THR A 143 -3.81 -3.22 0.05
CA THR A 143 -3.97 -3.66 -1.35
C THR A 143 -5.08 -2.91 -2.08
N ALA A 144 -6.25 -2.69 -1.45
CA ALA A 144 -7.34 -1.95 -2.06
C ALA A 144 -6.94 -0.50 -2.36
N LEU A 145 -6.17 0.14 -1.47
CA LEU A 145 -5.62 1.47 -1.71
C LEU A 145 -4.67 1.47 -2.91
N GLN A 146 -3.77 0.49 -3.02
CA GLN A 146 -2.83 0.40 -4.15
C GLN A 146 -3.55 0.14 -5.49
N ILE A 147 -4.63 -0.62 -5.47
CA ILE A 147 -5.51 -0.79 -6.65
C ILE A 147 -6.13 0.56 -7.03
N LYS A 148 -6.67 1.31 -6.06
CA LYS A 148 -7.29 2.62 -6.30
C LYS A 148 -6.30 3.70 -6.74
N LEU A 149 -5.05 3.61 -6.32
CA LEU A 149 -3.95 4.48 -6.75
C LEU A 149 -3.39 4.11 -8.14
N GLY A 150 -3.93 3.08 -8.81
CA GLY A 150 -3.48 2.68 -10.14
C GLY A 150 -2.15 1.93 -10.17
N ASN A 151 -1.75 1.31 -9.04
CA ASN A 151 -0.51 0.53 -8.95
C ASN A 151 -0.69 -0.93 -9.39
N THR A 152 -1.91 -1.28 -9.82
CA THR A 152 -2.24 -2.57 -10.43
C THR A 152 -2.88 -2.39 -11.82
N TYR A 153 -2.73 -3.41 -12.67
CA TYR A 153 -3.49 -3.56 -13.90
C TYR A 153 -4.12 -4.95 -13.94
N GLY A 154 -5.45 -5.00 -13.81
CA GLY A 154 -6.14 -6.25 -13.50
C GLY A 154 -5.61 -6.84 -12.20
N ASN A 155 -5.02 -8.03 -12.26
CA ASN A 155 -4.39 -8.72 -11.13
C ASN A 155 -2.85 -8.60 -11.10
N ARG A 156 -2.25 -7.74 -11.94
CA ARG A 156 -0.78 -7.57 -12.01
C ARG A 156 -0.34 -6.35 -11.21
N MET A 157 0.69 -6.52 -10.39
CA MET A 157 1.41 -5.41 -9.74
C MET A 157 2.34 -4.77 -10.77
N ILE A 158 1.95 -3.62 -11.31
CA ILE A 158 2.63 -2.94 -12.42
C ILE A 158 3.61 -1.86 -11.95
N ASP A 159 3.50 -1.44 -10.69
CA ASP A 159 4.41 -0.47 -10.08
C ASP A 159 5.46 -1.19 -9.22
N VAL A 160 6.08 -2.23 -9.78
CA VAL A 160 7.09 -3.02 -9.08
C VAL A 160 8.46 -2.38 -9.27
N HIS A 161 9.26 -2.29 -8.20
CA HIS A 161 10.65 -1.85 -8.30
C HIS A 161 11.57 -3.06 -8.57
N PRO A 162 12.23 -3.16 -9.73
CA PRO A 162 13.06 -4.31 -10.09
C PRO A 162 14.43 -4.29 -9.37
N SER A 163 14.44 -4.44 -8.04
CA SER A 163 15.64 -4.37 -7.20
C SER A 163 16.45 -5.67 -7.12
N ASN A 164 15.93 -6.79 -7.66
CA ASN A 164 16.64 -8.07 -7.70
C ASN A 164 16.22 -8.90 -8.91
N VAL A 165 16.93 -10.00 -9.16
CA VAL A 165 16.74 -10.89 -10.31
C VAL A 165 15.28 -11.36 -10.46
N LYS A 166 14.61 -11.69 -9.35
CA LYS A 166 13.21 -12.14 -9.35
C LYS A 166 12.28 -11.01 -9.80
N PHE A 167 12.45 -9.80 -9.27
CA PHE A 167 11.62 -8.66 -9.63
C PHE A 167 11.91 -8.15 -11.05
N ALA A 168 13.16 -8.21 -11.51
CA ALA A 168 13.53 -7.92 -12.90
C ALA A 168 12.85 -8.90 -13.87
N SER A 169 12.92 -10.20 -13.59
CA SER A 169 12.21 -11.22 -14.39
C SER A 169 10.70 -10.98 -14.43
N ARG A 170 10.10 -10.66 -13.27
CA ARG A 170 8.68 -10.31 -13.17
C ARG A 170 8.34 -9.05 -13.99
N ALA A 171 9.16 -8.01 -13.92
CA ALA A 171 8.97 -6.76 -14.67
C ALA A 171 8.97 -7.02 -16.18
N ARG A 172 9.97 -7.77 -16.69
CA ARG A 172 10.03 -8.16 -18.11
C ARG A 172 8.79 -8.95 -18.53
N GLY A 173 8.35 -9.89 -17.69
CA GLY A 173 7.13 -10.68 -17.94
C GLY A 173 5.88 -9.80 -18.06
N ILE A 174 5.71 -8.83 -17.15
CA ILE A 174 4.61 -7.87 -17.17
C ILE A 174 4.63 -7.04 -18.46
N ILE A 175 5.80 -6.53 -18.86
CA ILE A 175 5.92 -5.68 -20.06
C ILE A 175 5.53 -6.47 -21.31
N ARG A 176 6.07 -7.68 -21.50
CA ARG A 176 5.74 -8.51 -22.67
C ARG A 176 4.26 -8.82 -22.76
N ASP A 177 3.69 -9.25 -21.63
CA ASP A 177 2.30 -9.67 -21.55
C ASP A 177 1.35 -8.50 -21.82
N LEU A 178 1.54 -7.36 -21.14
CA LEU A 178 0.67 -6.20 -21.31
C LEU A 178 0.85 -5.50 -22.66
N ALA A 179 2.08 -5.35 -23.14
CA ALA A 179 2.30 -4.75 -24.46
C ALA A 179 1.73 -5.62 -25.58
N GLY A 180 1.87 -6.95 -25.48
CA GLY A 180 1.29 -7.89 -26.43
C GLY A 180 -0.24 -7.83 -26.52
N GLN A 181 -0.92 -7.56 -25.39
CA GLN A 181 -2.39 -7.42 -25.35
C GLN A 181 -2.92 -6.11 -25.95
N VAL A 182 -2.07 -5.08 -26.08
CA VAL A 182 -2.49 -3.74 -26.53
C VAL A 182 -2.05 -3.46 -27.96
N ALA A 183 -0.88 -3.96 -28.37
CA ALA A 183 -0.26 -3.58 -29.62
C ALA A 183 -0.86 -4.20 -30.90
N GLY A 184 -1.84 -5.12 -30.83
CA GLY A 184 -2.50 -5.66 -32.04
C GLY A 184 -1.49 -6.17 -33.09
N SER A 185 -1.60 -5.76 -34.36
CA SER A 185 -0.63 -6.10 -35.42
C SER A 185 0.75 -5.43 -35.27
N ARG A 186 0.90 -4.39 -34.42
CA ARG A 186 2.20 -3.85 -34.00
C ARG A 186 2.89 -4.73 -32.94
N ALA A 187 2.15 -5.64 -32.29
CA ALA A 187 2.67 -6.52 -31.24
C ALA A 187 3.79 -7.45 -31.76
N GLU A 188 3.70 -7.89 -33.02
CA GLU A 188 4.70 -8.77 -33.63
C GLU A 188 6.10 -8.15 -33.69
N ALA A 189 6.19 -6.81 -33.79
CA ALA A 189 7.47 -6.10 -33.79
C ALA A 189 8.08 -5.93 -32.38
N TYR A 190 7.28 -6.00 -31.30
CA TYR A 190 7.74 -5.59 -29.95
C TYR A 190 7.52 -6.60 -28.81
N SER A 191 6.41 -7.37 -28.79
CA SER A 191 6.12 -8.29 -27.66
C SER A 191 6.83 -9.64 -27.77
N GLY A 192 7.29 -10.04 -28.97
CA GLY A 192 8.08 -11.25 -29.20
C GLY A 192 9.56 -11.00 -29.53
N GLY A 193 9.93 -9.77 -29.92
CA GLY A 193 11.27 -9.46 -30.44
C GLY A 193 12.26 -8.91 -29.41
N LEU A 194 11.80 -8.28 -28.33
CA LEU A 194 12.70 -7.64 -27.37
C LEU A 194 13.39 -8.65 -26.45
N THR A 195 14.72 -8.65 -26.54
CA THR A 195 15.62 -9.37 -25.66
C THR A 195 15.51 -8.88 -24.21
N HIS A 196 16.09 -9.64 -23.28
CA HIS A 196 16.11 -9.27 -21.87
C HIS A 196 16.84 -7.93 -21.66
N ASP A 197 17.93 -7.72 -22.39
CA ASP A 197 18.78 -6.53 -22.27
C ASP A 197 18.08 -5.29 -22.85
N GLU A 198 17.32 -5.43 -23.93
CA GLU A 198 16.54 -4.31 -24.48
C GLU A 198 15.41 -3.88 -23.52
N LEU A 199 14.70 -4.83 -22.91
CA LEU A 199 13.67 -4.52 -21.91
C LEU A 199 14.27 -3.85 -20.68
N ASP A 200 15.41 -4.34 -20.19
CA ASP A 200 16.13 -3.70 -19.10
C ASP A 200 16.57 -2.28 -19.48
N GLY A 201 17.02 -2.08 -20.71
CA GLY A 201 17.35 -0.77 -21.26
C GLY A 201 16.14 0.17 -21.27
N VAL A 202 14.96 -0.31 -21.64
CA VAL A 202 13.72 0.48 -21.57
C VAL A 202 13.38 0.83 -20.11
N ILE A 203 13.41 -0.15 -19.21
CA ILE A 203 13.15 0.06 -17.77
C ILE A 203 14.11 1.11 -17.20
N ALA A 204 15.40 1.02 -17.52
CA ALA A 204 16.42 1.97 -17.07
C ALA A 204 16.15 3.39 -17.58
N ARG A 205 15.80 3.57 -18.86
CA ARG A 205 15.39 4.88 -19.42
C ARG A 205 14.12 5.44 -18.78
N CYS A 206 13.27 4.56 -18.24
CA CYS A 206 12.06 4.90 -17.49
C CYS A 206 12.32 5.10 -15.99
N GLY A 207 13.58 5.20 -15.55
CA GLY A 207 13.93 5.38 -14.14
C GLY A 207 13.53 4.21 -13.25
N GLY A 208 13.44 3.00 -13.81
CA GLY A 208 13.00 1.79 -13.10
C GLY A 208 11.48 1.58 -13.09
N SER A 209 10.68 2.49 -13.63
CA SER A 209 9.21 2.35 -13.65
C SER A 209 8.75 1.34 -14.70
N VAL A 210 8.24 0.21 -14.22
CA VAL A 210 7.65 -0.84 -15.09
C VAL A 210 6.36 -0.36 -15.74
N LYS A 211 5.54 0.41 -15.01
CA LYS A 211 4.32 1.04 -15.53
C LYS A 211 4.61 1.92 -16.75
N LEU A 212 5.62 2.79 -16.65
CA LEU A 212 6.05 3.65 -17.75
C LEU A 212 6.66 2.83 -18.91
N ALA A 213 7.48 1.83 -18.59
CA ALA A 213 8.06 0.93 -19.59
C ALA A 213 6.99 0.18 -20.40
N VAL A 214 5.88 -0.25 -19.77
CA VAL A 214 4.74 -0.85 -20.48
C VAL A 214 4.17 0.13 -21.50
N VAL A 215 3.95 1.40 -21.15
CA VAL A 215 3.43 2.41 -22.09
C VAL A 215 4.41 2.64 -23.23
N VAL A 216 5.70 2.79 -22.95
CA VAL A 216 6.74 2.97 -23.98
C VAL A 216 6.75 1.80 -24.98
N VAL A 217 6.73 0.55 -24.48
CA VAL A 217 6.76 -0.62 -25.36
C VAL A 217 5.44 -0.81 -26.11
N ALA A 218 4.29 -0.56 -25.47
CA ALA A 218 2.98 -0.74 -26.09
C ALA A 218 2.67 0.32 -27.16
N SER A 219 3.15 1.56 -26.95
CA SER A 219 2.84 2.70 -27.83
C SER A 219 3.91 3.01 -28.87
N GLY A 220 5.17 2.65 -28.59
CA GLY A 220 6.33 3.08 -29.37
C GLY A 220 6.70 4.56 -29.17
N TRP A 221 6.08 5.27 -28.24
CA TRP A 221 6.35 6.68 -27.99
C TRP A 221 7.63 6.91 -27.17
N GLY A 222 8.18 8.12 -27.30
CA GLY A 222 9.27 8.58 -26.45
C GLY A 222 8.85 8.73 -24.99
N VAL A 223 9.79 8.50 -24.07
CA VAL A 223 9.56 8.59 -22.61
C VAL A 223 8.82 9.87 -22.18
N PRO A 224 9.17 11.09 -22.67
CA PRO A 224 8.47 12.31 -22.25
C PRO A 224 6.97 12.30 -22.56
N LEU A 225 6.57 11.78 -23.73
CA LEU A 225 5.16 11.70 -24.12
C LEU A 225 4.41 10.66 -23.27
N CYS A 226 5.05 9.54 -22.95
CA CYS A 226 4.46 8.52 -22.07
C CYS A 226 4.28 9.03 -20.63
N VAL A 227 5.21 9.86 -20.13
CA VAL A 227 5.08 10.50 -18.82
C VAL A 227 3.88 11.44 -18.80
N ASP A 228 3.80 12.36 -19.77
CA ASP A 228 2.68 13.30 -19.90
C ASP A 228 1.32 12.57 -20.07
N ALA A 229 1.28 11.49 -20.86
CA ALA A 229 0.08 10.66 -20.99
C ALA A 229 -0.37 10.03 -19.66
N LEU A 230 0.57 9.49 -18.88
CA LEU A 230 0.28 8.96 -17.55
C LEU A 230 -0.18 10.05 -16.59
N GLU A 231 0.45 11.22 -16.59
CA GLU A 231 0.07 12.34 -15.73
C GLU A 231 -1.35 12.84 -16.03
N ARG A 232 -1.71 13.01 -17.30
CA ARG A 232 -3.06 13.44 -17.72
C ARG A 232 -4.16 12.46 -17.32
N ARG A 233 -3.82 11.17 -17.18
CA ARG A 233 -4.72 10.10 -16.74
C ARG A 233 -4.58 9.78 -15.24
N GLY A 234 -3.97 10.68 -14.46
CA GLY A 234 -3.82 10.49 -13.01
C GLY A 234 -3.03 9.24 -12.63
N GLY A 235 -2.12 8.78 -13.50
CA GLY A 235 -1.34 7.56 -13.31
C GLY A 235 -2.06 6.25 -13.71
N SER A 236 -3.26 6.33 -14.29
CA SER A 236 -4.05 5.17 -14.71
C SER A 236 -3.47 4.50 -15.96
N LEU A 237 -2.76 3.38 -15.78
CA LEU A 237 -2.23 2.60 -16.91
C LEU A 237 -3.37 2.11 -17.82
N ARG A 238 -4.54 1.79 -17.26
CA ARG A 238 -5.70 1.33 -18.05
C ARG A 238 -6.13 2.37 -19.07
N GLU A 239 -6.34 3.61 -18.63
CA GLU A 239 -6.80 4.68 -19.50
C GLU A 239 -5.76 5.00 -20.58
N VAL A 240 -4.47 5.03 -20.21
CA VAL A 240 -3.40 5.25 -21.21
C VAL A 240 -3.34 4.14 -22.24
N LEU A 241 -3.47 2.87 -21.83
CA LEU A 241 -3.45 1.75 -22.79
C LEU A 241 -4.71 1.71 -23.67
N GLU A 242 -5.85 2.23 -23.20
CA GLU A 242 -7.03 2.46 -24.05
C GLU A 242 -6.74 3.58 -25.08
N ASP A 243 -6.10 4.67 -24.68
CA ASP A 243 -5.69 5.73 -25.61
C ASP A 243 -4.72 5.21 -26.68
N VAL A 244 -3.76 4.36 -26.29
CA VAL A 244 -2.83 3.69 -27.22
C VAL A 244 -3.59 2.79 -28.19
N ARG A 245 -4.55 2.00 -27.70
CA ARG A 245 -5.32 1.05 -28.51
C ARG A 245 -6.18 1.72 -29.58
N TYR A 246 -6.76 2.87 -29.26
CA TYR A 246 -7.65 3.60 -30.17
C TYR A 246 -6.95 4.75 -30.92
N GLU A 247 -5.62 4.86 -30.80
CA GLU A 247 -4.81 5.96 -31.33
C GLU A 247 -5.32 7.36 -30.90
N THR A 248 -6.00 7.43 -29.76
CA THR A 248 -6.68 8.63 -29.26
C THR A 248 -5.73 9.64 -28.62
N VAL A 249 -4.43 9.33 -28.52
CA VAL A 249 -3.44 10.34 -28.10
C VAL A 249 -3.30 11.35 -29.23
N VAL A 250 -4.09 12.41 -29.07
CA VAL A 250 -4.09 13.67 -29.80
C VAL A 250 -2.69 13.93 -30.32
N ARG A 251 -2.55 13.86 -31.65
CA ARG A 251 -1.43 14.47 -32.36
C ARG A 251 -1.43 15.95 -31.97
N VAL A 252 -0.62 16.31 -30.98
CA VAL A 252 -0.24 17.70 -30.75
C VAL A 252 0.69 18.03 -31.91
N PHE A 253 0.10 18.51 -33.01
CA PHE A 253 0.85 19.28 -33.98
C PHE A 253 1.30 20.55 -33.26
N VAL A 254 2.62 20.71 -33.12
CA VAL A 254 3.25 22.01 -32.85
C VAL A 254 3.13 22.85 -34.11
#